data_AF-A0A495T5M1-F1
#
_entry.id   AF-A0A495T5M1-F1
#
_cell.length_a   1.000
_cell.length_b   1.000
_cell.length_c   1.000
_cell.angle_alpha   90.00
_cell.angle_beta   90.00
_cell.angle_gamma   90.00
#
_symmetry.space_group_name_H-M   'P 1'
#
loop_
_entity.id
_entity.type
_entity.pdbx_description
1 polymer ?
#
loop_
_entity_poly.entity_id
_entity_poly.type
_entity_poly.pdbx_seq_one_letter_code
_entity_poly.pdbx_strand_id
1 'polypeptide(L)'
;MLVGALGKRIQQAYAHGRYADALQFCHQAMRIAPGLAQPWIDAAACHLQFDRWDEAIGCAEQALARKGNTLALFDALAEAWGGKGVMDQAQRWGNQALAMRAAQFTRAPVLKHDTLTVPLPPLPSAETRTQNLIAFSLFGASSKYCETAVLNVIEQPRVYPHWICRFYVDETVPTGIVERLHKAGAEVVSVDAARSHWPGQLWRFFAYDMPGLHRVIFRDADSVVGEREAEAVAEWVASGMHFHHMRDNATHTELLLAGMWGVSAGALPPMQQLAERFMSRPLQSTHFADQYFLREFVWPYAHQSLLQHDSVFGFMDARPFPSEAVPADSHVGYSEGSPFFDVLTDLGDGTPVHWELVAVSAENAPFICRYPAIVTGGAVRGNLPARYARRLERGELIIRVKADARE
;
A
#
# COMPACT_ATOMS: atom_id res chain seq x y z
N MET A 1 -22.66 26.46 -13.50
CA MET A 1 -21.49 26.42 -14.42
C MET A 1 -20.17 26.74 -13.73
N LEU A 2 -20.06 27.84 -12.97
CA LEU A 2 -18.79 28.25 -12.34
C LEU A 2 -18.25 27.30 -11.24
N VAL A 3 -19.11 26.86 -10.32
CA VAL A 3 -18.70 25.93 -9.24
C VAL A 3 -18.25 24.58 -9.77
N GLY A 4 -18.93 24.06 -10.81
CA GLY A 4 -18.53 22.81 -11.46
C GLY A 4 -17.17 22.91 -12.15
N ALA A 5 -16.84 24.08 -12.72
CA ALA A 5 -15.51 24.32 -13.29
C ALA A 5 -14.42 24.36 -12.20
N LEU A 6 -14.71 24.97 -11.04
CA LEU A 6 -13.80 24.93 -9.88
C LEU A 6 -13.60 23.51 -9.36
N GLY A 7 -14.66 22.70 -9.26
CA GLY A 7 -14.56 21.30 -8.88
C GLY A 7 -13.58 20.51 -9.75
N LYS A 8 -13.65 20.68 -11.07
CA LYS A 8 -12.68 20.06 -12.00
C LYS A 8 -11.25 20.53 -11.77
N ARG A 9 -11.04 21.84 -11.52
CA ARG A 9 -9.71 22.39 -11.22
C ARG A 9 -9.14 21.88 -9.92
N ILE A 10 -9.97 21.72 -8.88
CA ILE A 10 -9.59 21.12 -7.59
C ILE A 10 -9.10 19.69 -7.83
N GLN A 11 -9.91 18.86 -8.47
CA GLN A 11 -9.56 17.47 -8.77
C GLN A 11 -8.27 17.36 -9.60
N GLN A 12 -8.12 18.19 -10.62
CA GLN A 12 -6.93 18.20 -11.46
C GLN A 12 -5.69 18.64 -10.66
N ALA A 13 -5.77 19.72 -9.88
CA ALA A 13 -4.64 20.18 -9.07
C ALA A 13 -4.22 19.13 -8.03
N TYR A 14 -5.18 18.52 -7.34
CA TYR A 14 -4.94 17.46 -6.38
C TYR A 14 -4.25 16.25 -7.03
N ALA A 15 -4.75 15.80 -8.18
CA ALA A 15 -4.17 14.66 -8.92
C ALA A 15 -2.72 14.90 -9.38
N HIS A 16 -2.29 16.16 -9.51
CA HIS A 16 -0.92 16.54 -9.87
C HIS A 16 -0.07 16.95 -8.66
N GLY A 17 -0.51 16.65 -7.43
CA GLY A 17 0.21 17.00 -6.20
C GLY A 17 0.26 18.50 -5.89
N ARG A 18 -0.50 19.34 -6.61
CA ARG A 18 -0.58 20.78 -6.37
C ARG A 18 -1.65 21.09 -5.33
N TYR A 19 -1.44 20.57 -4.12
CA TYR A 19 -2.42 20.65 -3.03
C TYR A 19 -2.69 22.09 -2.58
N ALA A 20 -1.69 22.98 -2.64
CA ALA A 20 -1.86 24.39 -2.31
C ALA A 20 -2.79 25.11 -3.31
N ASP A 21 -2.63 24.84 -4.61
CA ASP A 21 -3.51 25.37 -5.66
C ASP A 21 -4.94 24.81 -5.52
N ALA A 22 -5.05 23.50 -5.25
CA ALA A 22 -6.33 22.85 -5.01
C ALA A 22 -7.07 23.51 -3.83
N LEU A 23 -6.36 23.78 -2.73
CA LEU A 23 -6.93 24.45 -1.55
C LEU A 23 -7.39 25.88 -1.87
N GLN A 24 -6.64 26.65 -2.68
CA GLN A 24 -7.09 27.96 -3.15
C GLN A 24 -8.40 27.88 -3.95
N PHE A 25 -8.54 26.89 -4.84
CA PHE A 25 -9.78 26.67 -5.59
C PHE A 25 -10.93 26.23 -4.68
N CYS A 26 -10.67 25.45 -3.63
CA CYS A 26 -11.66 25.10 -2.62
C CYS A 26 -12.21 26.36 -1.94
N HIS A 27 -11.34 27.27 -1.49
CA HIS A 27 -11.78 28.54 -0.88
C HIS A 27 -12.57 29.44 -1.84
N GLN A 28 -12.24 29.44 -3.14
CA GLN A 28 -13.05 30.13 -4.15
C GLN A 28 -14.44 29.50 -4.27
N ALA A 29 -14.53 28.18 -4.32
CA ALA A 29 -15.80 27.46 -4.42
C ALA A 29 -16.67 27.68 -3.18
N MET A 30 -16.08 27.69 -1.98
CA MET A 30 -16.78 27.99 -0.72
C MET A 30 -17.39 29.39 -0.70
N ARG A 31 -16.70 30.39 -1.26
CA ARG A 31 -17.23 31.77 -1.35
C ARG A 31 -18.42 31.88 -2.31
N ILE A 32 -18.39 31.12 -3.41
CA ILE A 32 -19.45 31.14 -4.43
C ILE A 32 -20.67 30.33 -3.99
N ALA A 33 -20.45 29.19 -3.33
CA ALA A 33 -21.49 28.27 -2.93
C ALA A 33 -21.26 27.74 -1.51
N PRO A 34 -21.47 28.60 -0.48
CA PRO A 34 -21.13 28.28 0.90
C PRO A 34 -21.96 27.14 1.49
N GLY A 35 -23.08 26.75 0.88
CA GLY A 35 -23.91 25.62 1.33
C GLY A 35 -23.47 24.25 0.82
N LEU A 36 -22.51 24.17 -0.10
CA LEU A 36 -22.05 22.88 -0.65
C LEU A 36 -21.03 22.23 0.26
N ALA A 37 -21.20 20.94 0.56
CA ALA A 37 -20.25 20.17 1.35
C ALA A 37 -18.95 19.84 0.59
N GLN A 38 -19.03 19.57 -0.72
CA GLN A 38 -17.89 19.03 -1.49
C GLN A 38 -16.60 19.87 -1.40
N PRO A 39 -16.61 21.22 -1.53
CA PRO A 39 -15.38 22.00 -1.41
C PRO A 39 -14.71 21.89 -0.03
N TRP A 40 -15.49 21.65 1.03
CA TRP A 40 -14.97 21.44 2.38
C TRP A 40 -14.33 20.05 2.53
N ILE A 41 -14.90 19.04 1.88
CA ILE A 41 -14.33 17.68 1.83
C ILE A 41 -13.00 17.73 1.08
N ASP A 42 -12.97 18.38 -0.08
CA ASP A 42 -11.75 18.50 -0.89
C ASP A 42 -10.67 19.31 -0.15
N ALA A 43 -11.05 20.36 0.59
CA ALA A 43 -10.12 21.13 1.43
C ALA A 43 -9.56 20.28 2.59
N ALA A 44 -10.41 19.49 3.25
CA ALA A 44 -9.96 18.56 4.30
C ALA A 44 -8.90 17.60 3.75
N ALA A 45 -9.16 16.99 2.58
CA ALA A 45 -8.19 16.13 1.91
C ALA A 45 -6.86 16.85 1.59
N CYS A 46 -6.90 18.11 1.14
CA CYS A 46 -5.69 18.91 0.92
C CYS A 46 -4.90 19.15 2.21
N HIS A 47 -5.58 19.40 3.34
CA HIS A 47 -4.92 19.63 4.62
C HIS A 47 -4.21 18.38 5.17
N LEU A 48 -4.75 17.18 4.92
CA LEU A 48 -4.09 15.91 5.26
C LEU A 48 -2.72 15.78 4.59
N GLN A 49 -2.59 16.23 3.33
CA GLN A 49 -1.31 16.18 2.60
C GLN A 49 -0.24 17.13 3.17
N PHE A 50 -0.60 17.98 4.12
CA PHE A 50 0.30 18.89 4.83
C PHE A 50 0.45 18.52 6.32
N ASP A 51 -0.08 17.37 6.75
CA ASP A 51 -0.18 16.97 8.16
C ASP A 51 -0.89 18.02 9.04
N ARG A 52 -1.78 18.83 8.44
CA ARG A 52 -2.56 19.89 9.10
C ARG A 52 -3.85 19.32 9.66
N TRP A 53 -3.72 18.50 10.69
CA TRP A 53 -4.83 17.69 11.23
C TRP A 53 -6.00 18.53 11.74
N ASP A 54 -5.73 19.62 12.45
CA ASP A 54 -6.77 20.49 13.01
C ASP A 54 -7.58 21.20 11.92
N GLU A 55 -6.90 21.70 10.88
CA GLU A 55 -7.57 22.33 9.74
C GLU A 55 -8.36 21.32 8.90
N ALA A 56 -7.84 20.08 8.77
CA ALA A 56 -8.55 18.99 8.11
C ALA A 56 -9.85 18.65 8.85
N ILE A 57 -9.79 18.48 10.18
CA ILE A 57 -10.96 18.24 11.04
C ILE A 57 -11.95 19.40 10.92
N GLY A 58 -11.47 20.65 11.05
CA GLY A 58 -12.34 21.84 10.93
C GLY A 58 -13.06 21.89 9.58
N CYS A 59 -12.37 21.60 8.48
CA CYS A 59 -13.01 21.52 7.16
C CYS A 59 -14.04 20.38 7.09
N ALA A 60 -13.71 19.20 7.61
CA ALA A 60 -14.62 18.06 7.63
C ALA A 60 -15.88 18.30 8.48
N GLU A 61 -15.77 18.95 9.63
CA GLU A 61 -16.91 19.36 10.45
C GLU A 61 -17.82 20.35 9.72
N GLN A 62 -17.24 21.29 8.96
CA GLN A 62 -17.99 22.17 8.08
C GLN A 62 -18.72 21.38 6.97
N ALA A 63 -18.10 20.34 6.41
CA ALA A 63 -18.76 19.46 5.45
C ALA A 63 -19.95 18.71 6.10
N LEU A 64 -19.78 18.18 7.31
CA LEU A 64 -20.85 17.51 8.07
C LEU A 64 -22.02 18.46 8.36
N ALA A 65 -21.75 19.70 8.78
CA ALA A 65 -22.78 20.72 9.00
C ALA A 65 -23.61 21.03 7.74
N ARG A 66 -23.05 20.75 6.56
CA ARG A 66 -23.69 20.89 5.24
C ARG A 66 -24.27 19.56 4.72
N LYS A 67 -24.52 18.61 5.62
CA LYS A 67 -25.04 17.27 5.31
C LYS A 67 -24.13 16.48 4.37
N GLY A 68 -22.82 16.73 4.42
CA GLY A 68 -21.82 15.89 3.78
C GLY A 68 -21.93 14.45 4.31
N ASN A 69 -22.01 13.48 3.40
CA ASN A 69 -22.13 12.07 3.72
C ASN A 69 -21.49 11.25 2.59
N THR A 70 -20.16 11.23 2.57
CA THR A 70 -19.37 10.57 1.52
C THR A 70 -18.22 9.78 2.16
N LEU A 71 -17.73 8.77 1.45
CA LEU A 71 -16.55 7.99 1.88
C LEU A 71 -15.35 8.90 2.14
N ALA A 72 -15.03 9.79 1.20
CA ALA A 72 -13.90 10.71 1.33
C ALA A 72 -13.96 11.59 2.59
N LEU A 73 -15.15 12.00 3.03
CA LEU A 73 -15.31 12.77 4.26
C LEU A 73 -14.98 11.93 5.50
N PHE A 74 -15.49 10.70 5.56
CA PHE A 74 -15.26 9.81 6.71
C PHE A 74 -13.83 9.27 6.75
N ASP A 75 -13.24 8.98 5.58
CA ASP A 75 -11.82 8.64 5.46
C ASP A 75 -10.94 9.79 5.97
N ALA A 76 -11.22 11.03 5.54
CA ALA A 76 -10.47 12.20 5.98
C ALA A 76 -10.57 12.46 7.49
N LEU A 77 -11.75 12.25 8.09
CA LEU A 77 -11.92 12.35 9.53
C LEU A 77 -11.16 11.23 10.27
N ALA A 78 -11.23 9.99 9.79
CA ALA A 78 -10.52 8.87 10.40
C ALA A 78 -9.01 9.13 10.41
N GLU A 79 -8.46 9.53 9.26
CA GLU A 79 -7.05 9.88 9.09
C GLU A 79 -6.64 11.05 9.99
N ALA A 80 -7.36 12.18 9.96
CA ALA A 80 -6.99 13.35 10.74
C ALA A 80 -7.02 13.09 12.26
N TRP A 81 -8.06 12.41 12.76
CA TRP A 81 -8.14 12.06 14.18
C TRP A 81 -7.08 11.03 14.58
N GLY A 82 -6.76 10.10 13.68
CA GLY A 82 -5.67 9.15 13.85
C GLY A 82 -4.30 9.82 13.93
N GLY A 83 -4.03 10.79 13.04
CA GLY A 83 -2.82 11.61 13.05
C GLY A 83 -2.65 12.41 14.34
N LYS A 84 -3.75 12.77 15.01
CA LYS A 84 -3.74 13.39 16.35
C LYS A 84 -3.59 12.40 17.51
N GLY A 85 -3.64 11.09 17.24
CA GLY A 85 -3.64 10.05 18.28
C GLY A 85 -4.95 9.94 19.06
N VAL A 86 -6.05 10.56 18.60
CA VAL A 86 -7.37 10.48 19.26
C VAL A 86 -8.13 9.29 18.70
N MET A 87 -7.77 8.09 19.15
CA MET A 87 -8.17 6.83 18.53
C MET A 87 -9.68 6.56 18.57
N ASP A 88 -10.41 6.99 19.61
CA ASP A 88 -11.87 6.83 19.67
C ASP A 88 -12.59 7.56 18.52
N GLN A 89 -12.09 8.73 18.12
CA GLN A 89 -12.66 9.48 17.00
C GLN A 89 -12.26 8.85 15.67
N ALA A 90 -10.99 8.43 15.51
CA ALA A 90 -10.55 7.69 14.33
C ALA A 90 -11.40 6.42 14.13
N GLN A 91 -11.61 5.64 15.20
CA GLN A 91 -12.46 4.45 15.19
C GLN A 91 -13.88 4.78 14.75
N ARG A 92 -14.51 5.81 15.33
CA ARG A 92 -15.88 6.21 15.00
C ARG A 92 -16.04 6.52 13.51
N TRP A 93 -15.18 7.37 12.95
CA TRP A 93 -15.30 7.81 11.57
C TRP A 93 -14.85 6.75 10.57
N GLY A 94 -13.83 5.97 10.90
CA GLY A 94 -13.42 4.83 10.09
C GLY A 94 -14.50 3.76 10.01
N ASN A 95 -15.19 3.46 11.13
CA ASN A 95 -16.34 2.55 11.12
C ASN A 95 -17.50 3.08 10.28
N GLN A 96 -17.74 4.39 10.26
CA GLN A 96 -18.74 4.99 9.38
C GLN A 96 -18.38 4.79 7.89
N ALA A 97 -17.11 4.97 7.54
CA ALA A 97 -16.60 4.74 6.18
C ALA A 97 -16.72 3.25 5.78
N LEU A 98 -16.31 2.33 6.66
CA LEU A 98 -16.39 0.88 6.46
C LEU A 98 -17.84 0.41 6.33
N ALA A 99 -18.75 0.89 7.19
CA ALA A 99 -20.18 0.56 7.12
C ALA A 99 -20.80 1.06 5.80
N MET A 100 -20.44 2.26 5.35
CA MET A 100 -20.91 2.80 4.06
C MET A 100 -20.40 1.96 2.88
N ARG A 101 -19.11 1.56 2.88
CA ARG A 101 -18.58 0.64 1.86
C ARG A 101 -19.27 -0.71 1.90
N ALA A 102 -19.46 -1.30 3.08
CA ALA A 102 -20.07 -2.61 3.22
C ALA A 102 -21.52 -2.62 2.75
N ALA A 103 -22.29 -1.56 3.06
CA ALA A 103 -23.65 -1.40 2.55
C ALA A 103 -23.69 -1.30 1.01
N GLN A 104 -22.65 -0.72 0.39
CA GLN A 104 -22.57 -0.56 -1.06
C GLN A 104 -22.08 -1.83 -1.79
N PHE A 105 -21.14 -2.57 -1.20
CA PHE A 105 -20.39 -3.61 -1.90
C PHE A 105 -20.62 -5.04 -1.38
N THR A 106 -21.29 -5.22 -0.25
CA THR A 106 -21.75 -6.55 0.20
C THR A 106 -22.99 -6.93 -0.59
N ARG A 107 -22.76 -7.49 -1.78
CA ARG A 107 -23.80 -7.83 -2.77
C ARG A 107 -23.51 -9.19 -3.40
N ALA A 108 -24.42 -9.67 -4.24
CA ALA A 108 -24.23 -10.92 -4.97
C ALA A 108 -22.92 -10.88 -5.81
N PRO A 109 -22.11 -11.95 -5.81
CA PRO A 109 -20.88 -11.97 -6.57
C PRO A 109 -21.10 -11.89 -8.09
N VAL A 110 -20.12 -11.32 -8.79
CA VAL A 110 -20.20 -11.07 -10.25
C VAL A 110 -20.20 -12.37 -11.06
N LEU A 111 -19.53 -13.41 -10.57
CA LEU A 111 -19.51 -14.75 -11.15
C LEU A 111 -20.07 -15.72 -10.10
N LYS A 112 -20.87 -16.71 -10.55
CA LYS A 112 -21.32 -17.76 -9.64
C LYS A 112 -20.13 -18.62 -9.23
N HIS A 113 -19.87 -18.69 -7.93
CA HIS A 113 -18.80 -19.47 -7.35
C HIS A 113 -19.15 -19.81 -5.91
N ASP A 114 -19.00 -21.07 -5.53
CA ASP A 114 -19.36 -21.52 -4.19
C ASP A 114 -18.12 -21.58 -3.31
N THR A 115 -17.78 -20.42 -2.72
CA THR A 115 -16.61 -20.25 -1.86
C THR A 115 -16.60 -21.22 -0.68
N LEU A 116 -17.76 -21.55 -0.10
CA LEU A 116 -17.86 -22.31 1.16
C LEU A 116 -17.72 -23.83 0.97
N THR A 117 -17.83 -24.31 -0.26
CA THR A 117 -17.65 -25.74 -0.58
C THR A 117 -16.21 -26.13 -0.92
N VAL A 118 -15.31 -25.15 -1.01
CA VAL A 118 -13.92 -25.37 -1.38
C VAL A 118 -13.18 -26.04 -0.22
N PRO A 119 -12.46 -27.17 -0.43
CA PRO A 119 -11.68 -27.78 0.63
C PRO A 119 -10.50 -26.88 1.01
N LEU A 120 -10.22 -26.76 2.30
CA LEU A 120 -9.06 -26.03 2.77
C LEU A 120 -7.75 -26.76 2.41
N PRO A 121 -6.70 -26.05 1.97
CA PRO A 121 -5.43 -26.67 1.66
C PRO A 121 -4.68 -27.11 2.93
N PRO A 122 -3.71 -28.04 2.81
CA PRO A 122 -2.84 -28.43 3.92
C PRO A 122 -2.13 -27.23 4.56
N LEU A 123 -1.77 -27.34 5.85
CA LEU A 123 -1.03 -26.29 6.55
C LEU A 123 0.34 -26.05 5.90
N PRO A 124 0.84 -24.80 5.86
CA PRO A 124 2.20 -24.50 5.45
C PRO A 124 3.24 -25.29 6.26
N SER A 125 4.11 -25.99 5.55
CA SER A 125 5.20 -26.83 6.05
C SER A 125 6.38 -26.78 5.07
N ALA A 126 7.46 -27.50 5.38
CA ALA A 126 8.59 -27.63 4.46
C ALA A 126 8.16 -28.29 3.13
N GLU A 127 7.26 -29.27 3.19
CA GLU A 127 6.77 -30.05 2.05
C GLU A 127 5.84 -29.25 1.14
N THR A 128 5.12 -28.28 1.71
CA THR A 128 4.16 -27.45 0.97
C THR A 128 4.70 -26.06 0.65
N ARG A 129 6.01 -25.83 0.84
CA ARG A 129 6.58 -24.48 0.76
C ARG A 129 6.37 -23.84 -0.62
N THR A 130 6.46 -24.62 -1.70
CA THR A 130 6.32 -24.11 -3.08
C THR A 130 4.88 -23.75 -3.47
N GLN A 131 3.90 -24.13 -2.66
CA GLN A 131 2.48 -23.86 -2.88
C GLN A 131 1.96 -22.65 -2.07
N ASN A 132 2.78 -22.04 -1.21
CA ASN A 132 2.39 -20.90 -0.39
C ASN A 132 3.19 -19.65 -0.79
N LEU A 133 2.52 -18.62 -1.30
CA LEU A 133 3.16 -17.44 -1.90
C LEU A 133 2.94 -16.15 -1.10
N ILE A 134 3.98 -15.31 -1.03
CA ILE A 134 3.88 -13.89 -0.71
C ILE A 134 4.07 -13.13 -2.02
N ALA A 135 3.02 -12.53 -2.54
CA ALA A 135 3.01 -11.97 -3.89
C ALA A 135 3.11 -10.44 -3.90
N PHE A 136 4.02 -9.94 -4.73
CA PHE A 136 4.34 -8.52 -4.87
C PHE A 136 4.31 -8.08 -6.34
N SER A 137 3.93 -6.84 -6.58
CA SER A 137 4.16 -6.13 -7.84
C SER A 137 5.35 -5.20 -7.64
N LEU A 138 6.26 -5.13 -8.62
CA LEU A 138 7.38 -4.19 -8.59
C LEU A 138 7.62 -3.62 -9.99
N PHE A 139 7.64 -2.30 -10.08
CA PHE A 139 7.91 -1.54 -11.30
C PHE A 139 8.58 -0.22 -10.92
N GLY A 140 9.39 0.31 -11.85
CA GLY A 140 10.23 1.47 -11.68
C GLY A 140 11.52 1.19 -10.93
N ALA A 141 12.39 2.21 -10.89
CA ALA A 141 13.73 2.13 -10.30
C ALA A 141 13.86 2.79 -8.92
N SER A 142 12.75 3.27 -8.35
CA SER A 142 12.80 4.00 -7.07
C SER A 142 13.23 3.09 -5.92
N SER A 143 14.20 3.57 -5.12
CA SER A 143 14.67 2.90 -3.91
C SER A 143 13.58 2.71 -2.86
N LYS A 144 12.52 3.54 -2.88
CA LYS A 144 11.33 3.38 -2.02
C LYS A 144 10.74 1.98 -2.11
N TYR A 145 10.69 1.42 -3.32
CA TYR A 145 10.10 0.10 -3.60
C TYR A 145 11.16 -0.97 -3.83
N CYS A 146 12.25 -0.64 -4.52
CA CYS A 146 13.27 -1.63 -4.88
C CYS A 146 14.07 -2.14 -3.68
N GLU A 147 14.42 -1.27 -2.73
CA GLU A 147 15.24 -1.70 -1.59
C GLU A 147 14.40 -2.49 -0.57
N THR A 148 13.18 -2.04 -0.33
CA THR A 148 12.18 -2.73 0.51
C THR A 148 11.73 -4.05 -0.11
N ALA A 149 11.64 -4.18 -1.44
CA ALA A 149 11.43 -5.45 -2.12
C ALA A 149 12.55 -6.46 -1.80
N VAL A 150 13.82 -6.02 -1.84
CA VAL A 150 14.95 -6.88 -1.49
C VAL A 150 14.91 -7.26 0.00
N LEU A 151 14.59 -6.30 0.88
CA LEU A 151 14.43 -6.56 2.32
C LEU A 151 13.32 -7.58 2.62
N ASN A 152 12.21 -7.54 1.89
CA ASN A 152 11.13 -8.52 2.02
C ASN A 152 11.64 -9.96 1.82
N VAL A 153 12.51 -10.19 0.84
CA VAL A 153 13.08 -11.52 0.57
C VAL A 153 14.10 -11.92 1.64
N ILE A 154 14.90 -10.95 2.11
CA ILE A 154 15.90 -11.19 3.17
C ILE A 154 15.22 -11.58 4.49
N GLU A 155 14.09 -10.94 4.84
CA GLU A 155 13.36 -11.22 6.08
C GLU A 155 12.49 -12.48 5.98
N GLN A 156 12.03 -12.85 4.78
CA GLN A 156 11.08 -13.95 4.56
C GLN A 156 11.48 -15.28 5.21
N PRO A 157 12.73 -15.79 5.12
CA PRO A 157 13.08 -17.08 5.73
C PRO A 157 12.86 -17.13 7.25
N ARG A 158 12.99 -15.98 7.92
CA ARG A 158 12.76 -15.86 9.37
C ARG A 158 11.27 -15.72 9.68
N VAL A 159 10.59 -14.79 9.00
CA VAL A 159 9.20 -14.40 9.30
C VAL A 159 8.17 -15.40 8.75
N TYR A 160 8.42 -15.97 7.57
CA TYR A 160 7.50 -16.85 6.85
C TYR A 160 8.21 -18.10 6.29
N PRO A 161 8.82 -18.97 7.11
CA PRO A 161 9.71 -20.05 6.67
C PRO A 161 9.08 -21.09 5.71
N HIS A 162 7.76 -21.14 5.59
CA HIS A 162 7.03 -22.07 4.72
C HIS A 162 6.35 -21.40 3.53
N TRP A 163 6.78 -20.19 3.19
CA TRP A 163 6.28 -19.40 2.06
C TRP A 163 7.42 -19.01 1.13
N ILE A 164 7.09 -18.57 -0.08
CA ILE A 164 8.04 -18.05 -1.07
C ILE A 164 7.60 -16.65 -1.50
N CYS A 165 8.53 -15.70 -1.50
CA CYS A 165 8.30 -14.40 -2.12
C CYS A 165 8.31 -14.53 -3.65
N ARG A 166 7.24 -14.07 -4.29
CA ARG A 166 7.14 -13.97 -5.75
C ARG A 166 6.89 -12.52 -6.18
N PHE A 167 7.77 -12.00 -7.03
CA PHE A 167 7.67 -10.66 -7.61
C PHE A 167 7.23 -10.73 -9.07
N TYR A 168 6.21 -9.96 -9.41
CA TYR A 168 5.81 -9.67 -10.79
C TYR A 168 6.44 -8.34 -11.20
N VAL A 169 7.36 -8.40 -12.18
CA VAL A 169 8.21 -7.27 -12.58
C VAL A 169 8.05 -6.91 -14.05
N ASP A 170 8.15 -5.62 -14.38
CA ASP A 170 8.30 -5.16 -15.75
C ASP A 170 9.76 -4.78 -16.07
N GLU A 171 10.02 -4.36 -17.30
CA GLU A 171 11.34 -3.95 -17.79
C GLU A 171 11.88 -2.67 -17.14
N THR A 172 11.06 -1.93 -16.39
CA THR A 172 11.47 -0.69 -15.73
C THR A 172 12.17 -0.93 -14.39
N VAL A 173 12.13 -2.16 -13.87
CA VAL A 173 12.90 -2.59 -12.70
C VAL A 173 14.37 -2.82 -13.12
N PRO A 174 15.35 -2.19 -12.47
CA PRO A 174 16.76 -2.37 -12.83
C PRO A 174 17.23 -3.82 -12.70
N THR A 175 18.03 -4.29 -13.66
CA THR A 175 18.57 -5.68 -13.67
C THR A 175 19.28 -6.03 -12.36
N GLY A 176 20.06 -5.11 -11.79
CA GLY A 176 20.73 -5.33 -10.51
C GLY A 176 19.77 -5.54 -9.33
N ILE A 177 18.54 -5.04 -9.39
CA ILE A 177 17.50 -5.34 -8.40
C ILE A 177 16.95 -6.75 -8.62
N VAL A 178 16.65 -7.13 -9.87
CA VAL A 178 16.19 -8.49 -10.21
C VAL A 178 17.22 -9.55 -9.77
N GLU A 179 18.50 -9.31 -10.01
CA GLU A 179 19.59 -10.18 -9.55
C GLU A 179 19.64 -10.30 -8.02
N ARG A 180 19.46 -9.19 -7.29
CA ARG A 180 19.40 -9.19 -5.82
C ARG A 180 18.20 -10.00 -5.31
N LEU A 181 17.04 -9.90 -5.95
CA LEU A 181 15.85 -10.67 -5.60
C LEU A 181 16.08 -12.17 -5.80
N HIS A 182 16.60 -12.58 -6.95
CA HIS A 182 16.94 -13.98 -7.21
C HIS A 182 17.99 -14.51 -6.23
N LYS A 183 19.07 -13.75 -5.99
CA LYS A 183 20.13 -14.13 -5.07
C LYS A 183 19.62 -14.29 -3.63
N ALA A 184 18.64 -13.49 -3.22
CA ALA A 184 18.01 -13.59 -1.90
C ALA A 184 17.01 -14.77 -1.80
N GLY A 185 16.64 -15.41 -2.92
CA GLY A 185 15.78 -16.59 -2.96
C GLY A 185 14.34 -16.33 -3.37
N ALA A 186 14.03 -15.19 -3.98
CA ALA A 186 12.71 -14.92 -4.52
C ALA A 186 12.51 -15.54 -5.91
N GLU A 187 11.25 -15.86 -6.20
CA GLU A 187 10.78 -16.09 -7.54
C GLU A 187 10.49 -14.74 -8.21
N VAL A 188 10.98 -14.56 -9.44
CA VAL A 188 10.71 -13.36 -10.23
C VAL A 188 10.04 -13.78 -11.53
N VAL A 189 8.90 -13.18 -11.82
CA VAL A 189 8.09 -13.43 -13.01
C VAL A 189 8.00 -12.13 -13.79
N SER A 190 8.54 -12.13 -15.01
CA SER A 190 8.37 -11.00 -15.92
C SER A 190 6.91 -10.89 -16.35
N VAL A 191 6.38 -9.67 -16.34
CA VAL A 191 5.07 -9.34 -16.86
C VAL A 191 5.20 -9.26 -18.38
N ASP A 192 4.61 -10.23 -19.06
CA ASP A 192 4.60 -10.28 -20.52
C ASP A 192 3.57 -9.31 -21.14
N ALA A 193 3.57 -9.22 -22.46
CA ALA A 193 2.64 -8.38 -23.21
C ALA A 193 1.16 -8.75 -23.00
N ALA A 194 0.85 -10.00 -22.61
CA ALA A 194 -0.51 -10.42 -22.34
C ALA A 194 -1.00 -9.94 -20.96
N ARG A 195 -0.09 -9.58 -20.05
CA ARG A 195 -0.39 -9.11 -18.69
C ARG A 195 -0.13 -7.62 -18.49
N SER A 196 0.70 -7.01 -19.34
CA SER A 196 1.09 -5.59 -19.24
C SER A 196 -0.07 -4.61 -19.42
N HIS A 197 -1.22 -5.07 -19.95
CA HIS A 197 -2.41 -4.24 -20.07
C HIS A 197 -3.12 -3.98 -18.71
N TRP A 198 -2.76 -4.72 -17.66
CA TRP A 198 -3.28 -4.49 -16.30
C TRP A 198 -2.49 -3.36 -15.64
N PRO A 199 -3.13 -2.49 -14.83
CA PRO A 199 -2.42 -1.62 -13.90
C PRO A 199 -1.40 -2.40 -13.07
N GLY A 200 -0.19 -1.84 -12.90
CA GLY A 200 0.93 -2.51 -12.24
C GLY A 200 0.62 -3.08 -10.85
N GLN A 201 -0.24 -2.39 -10.10
CA GLN A 201 -0.68 -2.78 -8.77
C GLN A 201 -1.45 -4.11 -8.75
N LEU A 202 -2.08 -4.51 -9.86
CA LEU A 202 -2.83 -5.76 -9.97
C LEU A 202 -1.96 -6.97 -10.32
N TRP A 203 -0.72 -6.79 -10.80
CA TRP A 203 0.07 -7.92 -11.31
C TRP A 203 0.35 -9.00 -10.27
N ARG A 204 0.56 -8.63 -9.00
CA ARG A 204 0.68 -9.60 -7.90
C ARG A 204 -0.50 -10.57 -7.81
N PHE A 205 -1.70 -10.15 -8.22
CA PHE A 205 -2.90 -10.99 -8.16
C PHE A 205 -2.85 -12.18 -9.13
N PHE A 206 -2.00 -12.16 -10.16
CA PHE A 206 -1.73 -13.34 -11.00
C PHE A 206 -1.20 -14.54 -10.21
N ALA A 207 -0.65 -14.33 -9.00
CA ALA A 207 -0.22 -15.43 -8.14
C ALA A 207 -1.37 -16.36 -7.75
N TYR A 208 -2.61 -15.86 -7.70
CA TYR A 208 -3.78 -16.66 -7.36
C TYR A 208 -4.06 -17.77 -8.38
N ASP A 209 -3.83 -17.52 -9.66
CA ASP A 209 -4.08 -18.47 -10.74
C ASP A 209 -2.90 -19.44 -10.97
N MET A 210 -1.91 -19.47 -10.07
CA MET A 210 -0.75 -20.34 -10.19
C MET A 210 -1.14 -21.83 -10.05
N PRO A 211 -0.74 -22.71 -10.98
CA PRO A 211 -1.03 -24.13 -10.89
C PRO A 211 -0.44 -24.78 -9.63
N GLY A 212 -1.30 -25.38 -8.80
CA GLY A 212 -0.88 -26.04 -7.56
C GLY A 212 -0.76 -25.10 -6.36
N LEU A 213 -1.21 -23.85 -6.47
CA LEU A 213 -1.30 -22.94 -5.32
C LEU A 213 -2.11 -23.57 -4.17
N HIS A 214 -1.66 -23.37 -2.94
CA HIS A 214 -2.42 -23.61 -1.72
C HIS A 214 -2.93 -22.30 -1.14
N ARG A 215 -2.04 -21.34 -0.88
CA ARG A 215 -2.40 -20.03 -0.32
C ARG A 215 -1.52 -18.94 -0.91
N VAL A 216 -2.08 -17.74 -0.99
CA VAL A 216 -1.33 -16.53 -1.32
C VAL A 216 -1.71 -15.41 -0.36
N ILE A 217 -0.70 -14.67 0.09
CA ILE A 217 -0.85 -13.38 0.75
C ILE A 217 -0.29 -12.29 -0.18
N PHE A 218 -0.99 -11.16 -0.27
CA PHE A 218 -0.61 -10.05 -1.13
C PHE A 218 -0.06 -8.90 -0.30
N ARG A 219 1.10 -8.37 -0.70
CA ARG A 219 1.81 -7.31 0.01
C ARG A 219 2.27 -6.21 -0.94
N ASP A 220 2.27 -4.98 -0.45
CA ASP A 220 2.93 -3.86 -1.14
C ASP A 220 4.45 -3.98 -0.98
N ALA A 221 5.20 -3.67 -2.03
CA ALA A 221 6.66 -3.88 -2.02
C ALA A 221 7.39 -2.95 -1.03
N ASP A 222 6.80 -1.80 -0.69
CA ASP A 222 7.33 -0.85 0.28
C ASP A 222 7.00 -1.18 1.74
N SER A 223 6.23 -2.24 1.99
CA SER A 223 5.95 -2.76 3.33
C SER A 223 6.76 -4.03 3.56
N VAL A 224 7.78 -3.95 4.42
CA VAL A 224 8.62 -5.12 4.72
C VAL A 224 7.90 -6.03 5.72
N VAL A 225 7.88 -7.34 5.42
CA VAL A 225 7.22 -8.33 6.27
C VAL A 225 7.79 -8.38 7.69
N GLY A 226 6.91 -8.63 8.67
CA GLY A 226 7.28 -8.69 10.09
C GLY A 226 6.51 -9.74 10.90
N GLU A 227 6.98 -10.02 12.11
CA GLU A 227 6.43 -11.08 12.98
C GLU A 227 4.96 -10.83 13.35
N ARG A 228 4.57 -9.57 13.60
CA ARG A 228 3.19 -9.21 13.96
C ARG A 228 2.16 -9.66 12.95
N GLU A 229 2.46 -9.51 11.66
CA GLU A 229 1.56 -9.99 10.62
C GLU A 229 1.65 -11.50 10.41
N ALA A 230 2.82 -12.10 10.63
CA ALA A 230 3.02 -13.53 10.46
C ALA A 230 2.23 -14.32 11.50
N GLU A 231 2.15 -13.84 12.73
CA GLU A 231 1.30 -14.40 13.78
C GLU A 231 -0.18 -14.30 13.42
N ALA A 232 -0.64 -13.15 12.91
CA ALA A 232 -2.03 -12.98 12.44
C ALA A 232 -2.35 -13.88 11.23
N VAL A 233 -1.40 -14.07 10.31
CA VAL A 233 -1.51 -15.02 9.20
C VAL A 233 -1.54 -16.46 9.70
N ALA A 234 -0.76 -16.81 10.72
CA ALA A 234 -0.77 -18.14 11.33
C ALA A 234 -2.12 -18.46 11.97
N GLU A 235 -2.73 -17.50 12.68
CA GLU A 235 -4.10 -17.65 13.19
C GLU A 235 -5.12 -17.87 12.07
N TRP A 236 -5.01 -17.11 10.97
CA TRP A 236 -5.87 -17.33 9.80
C TRP A 236 -5.72 -18.72 9.21
N VAL A 237 -4.49 -19.15 8.98
CA VAL A 237 -4.18 -20.47 8.43
C VAL A 237 -4.79 -21.58 9.29
N ALA A 238 -4.83 -21.42 10.61
CA ALA A 238 -5.44 -22.36 11.56
C ALA A 238 -6.96 -22.21 11.73
N SER A 239 -7.56 -21.11 11.29
CA SER A 239 -8.96 -20.75 11.59
C SER A 239 -10.01 -21.51 10.80
N GLY A 240 -9.63 -22.09 9.67
CA GLY A 240 -10.56 -22.67 8.70
C GLY A 240 -11.28 -21.65 7.80
N MET A 241 -10.89 -20.37 7.83
CA MET A 241 -11.41 -19.34 6.92
C MET A 241 -10.64 -19.31 5.60
N HIS A 242 -11.32 -19.04 4.49
CA HIS A 242 -10.68 -18.96 3.17
C HIS A 242 -9.95 -17.63 2.93
N PHE A 243 -10.36 -16.55 3.60
CA PHE A 243 -9.80 -15.22 3.43
C PHE A 243 -9.25 -14.66 4.74
N HIS A 244 -8.21 -13.84 4.60
CA HIS A 244 -7.62 -13.06 5.69
C HIS A 244 -7.57 -11.59 5.31
N HIS A 245 -7.75 -10.74 6.31
CA HIS A 245 -7.53 -9.31 6.17
C HIS A 245 -6.99 -8.71 7.47
N MET A 246 -6.21 -7.64 7.36
CA MET A 246 -5.63 -6.93 8.49
C MET A 246 -5.87 -5.42 8.39
N ARG A 247 -6.15 -4.76 9.52
CA ARG A 247 -6.22 -3.29 9.68
C ARG A 247 -5.43 -2.87 10.91
N ASP A 248 -4.44 -2.00 10.74
CA ASP A 248 -3.53 -1.64 11.85
C ASP A 248 -3.23 -0.14 11.88
N ASN A 249 -4.00 0.69 11.16
CA ASN A 249 -3.84 2.14 11.09
C ASN A 249 -5.19 2.86 10.86
N ALA A 250 -5.30 4.12 11.28
CA ALA A 250 -6.51 4.93 11.12
C ALA A 250 -6.91 5.20 9.65
N THR A 251 -5.99 5.03 8.71
CA THR A 251 -6.26 5.12 7.25
C THR A 251 -6.78 3.83 6.64
N HIS A 252 -6.81 2.72 7.39
CA HIS A 252 -7.15 1.38 6.89
C HIS A 252 -8.68 1.18 6.76
N THR A 253 -9.36 2.10 6.09
CA THR A 253 -10.84 2.20 6.01
C THR A 253 -11.46 1.53 4.77
N GLU A 254 -10.71 0.70 4.04
CA GLU A 254 -11.22 -0.13 2.94
C GLU A 254 -11.71 -1.51 3.44
N LEU A 255 -12.56 -2.16 2.64
CA LEU A 255 -13.13 -3.49 2.97
C LEU A 255 -12.07 -4.60 2.95
N LEU A 256 -11.17 -4.51 1.97
CA LEU A 256 -9.92 -5.26 1.88
C LEU A 256 -8.84 -4.31 1.39
N LEU A 257 -7.71 -4.23 2.10
CA LEU A 257 -6.54 -3.46 1.69
C LEU A 257 -5.66 -4.29 0.76
N ALA A 258 -5.26 -3.69 -0.35
CA ALA A 258 -4.55 -4.39 -1.41
C ALA A 258 -3.22 -5.05 -1.00
N GLY A 259 -2.49 -4.44 -0.07
CA GLY A 259 -1.27 -5.00 0.51
C GLY A 259 -1.45 -5.75 1.82
N MET A 260 -2.67 -6.06 2.29
CA MET A 260 -2.89 -6.65 3.63
C MET A 260 -3.98 -7.73 3.67
N TRP A 261 -4.06 -8.55 2.62
CA TRP A 261 -5.03 -9.64 2.54
C TRP A 261 -4.40 -10.94 2.05
N GLY A 262 -5.13 -12.04 2.27
CA GLY A 262 -4.74 -13.39 1.84
C GLY A 262 -5.94 -14.24 1.47
N VAL A 263 -5.70 -15.26 0.66
CA VAL A 263 -6.74 -16.16 0.16
C VAL A 263 -6.19 -17.57 -0.08
N SER A 264 -6.99 -18.59 0.20
CA SER A 264 -6.70 -19.97 -0.19
C SER A 264 -7.16 -20.27 -1.63
N ALA A 265 -6.42 -21.13 -2.32
CA ALA A 265 -6.75 -21.55 -3.67
C ALA A 265 -8.17 -22.11 -3.76
N GLY A 266 -8.84 -21.80 -4.89
CA GLY A 266 -10.21 -22.21 -5.15
C GLY A 266 -11.28 -21.34 -4.51
N ALA A 267 -10.99 -20.46 -3.55
CA ALA A 267 -12.00 -19.64 -2.85
C ALA A 267 -12.61 -18.52 -3.72
N LEU A 268 -11.94 -18.15 -4.81
CA LEU A 268 -12.39 -17.24 -5.86
C LEU A 268 -12.49 -17.97 -7.21
N PRO A 269 -13.32 -17.47 -8.16
CA PRO A 269 -13.12 -17.71 -9.59
C PRO A 269 -11.69 -17.38 -10.02
N PRO A 270 -11.24 -17.81 -11.22
CA PRO A 270 -9.95 -17.40 -11.75
C PRO A 270 -9.78 -15.88 -11.69
N MET A 271 -8.67 -15.44 -11.11
CA MET A 271 -8.38 -14.01 -10.89
C MET A 271 -8.37 -13.25 -12.21
N GLN A 272 -7.83 -13.88 -13.26
CA GLN A 272 -7.86 -13.36 -14.61
C GLN A 272 -9.28 -12.97 -15.07
N GLN A 273 -10.28 -13.83 -14.85
CA GLN A 273 -11.65 -13.53 -15.25
C GLN A 273 -12.25 -12.37 -14.46
N LEU A 274 -11.96 -12.28 -13.16
CA LEU A 274 -12.42 -11.16 -12.33
C LEU A 274 -11.81 -9.83 -12.81
N ALA A 275 -10.51 -9.83 -13.08
CA ALA A 275 -9.80 -8.63 -13.52
C ALA A 275 -10.20 -8.20 -14.93
N GLU A 276 -10.40 -9.13 -15.87
CA GLU A 276 -10.93 -8.84 -17.22
C GLU A 276 -12.31 -8.16 -17.13
N ARG A 277 -13.18 -8.62 -16.22
CA ARG A 277 -14.47 -7.98 -15.95
C ARG A 277 -14.33 -6.60 -15.33
N PHE A 278 -13.37 -6.41 -14.43
CA PHE A 278 -13.09 -5.11 -13.83
C PHE A 278 -12.63 -4.09 -14.88
N MET A 279 -11.76 -4.51 -15.79
CA MET A 279 -11.20 -3.67 -16.86
C MET A 279 -12.10 -3.53 -18.10
N SER A 280 -13.23 -4.24 -18.17
CA SER A 280 -14.17 -4.11 -19.29
C SER A 280 -14.89 -2.74 -19.33
N ARG A 281 -14.62 -1.88 -18.35
CA ARG A 281 -15.11 -0.50 -18.26
C ARG A 281 -13.92 0.42 -17.93
N PRO A 282 -13.99 1.72 -18.29
CA PRO A 282 -12.95 2.67 -17.95
C PRO A 282 -12.66 2.70 -16.44
N LEU A 283 -11.37 2.69 -16.10
CA LEU A 283 -10.94 2.78 -14.71
C LEU A 283 -11.19 4.19 -14.17
N GLN A 284 -11.77 4.28 -12.98
CA GLN A 284 -11.94 5.55 -12.28
C GLN A 284 -10.58 6.14 -11.85
N SER A 285 -9.64 5.29 -11.48
CA SER A 285 -8.26 5.63 -11.14
C SER A 285 -7.37 4.44 -11.46
N THR A 286 -6.27 4.68 -12.17
CA THR A 286 -5.21 3.69 -12.33
C THR A 286 -4.41 3.51 -11.04
N HIS A 287 -4.23 4.57 -10.25
CA HIS A 287 -3.46 4.51 -9.00
C HIS A 287 -4.14 3.67 -7.91
N PHE A 288 -5.47 3.75 -7.80
CA PHE A 288 -6.27 2.99 -6.82
C PHE A 288 -7.01 1.79 -7.43
N ALA A 289 -6.53 1.30 -8.58
CA ALA A 289 -7.21 0.27 -9.35
C ALA A 289 -7.37 -1.04 -8.55
N ASP A 290 -6.38 -1.42 -7.76
CA ASP A 290 -6.40 -2.59 -6.89
C ASP A 290 -7.39 -2.48 -5.75
N GLN A 291 -7.45 -1.36 -5.04
CA GLN A 291 -8.45 -1.13 -4.00
C GLN A 291 -9.88 -1.19 -4.56
N TYR A 292 -10.08 -0.61 -5.75
CA TYR A 292 -11.38 -0.62 -6.44
C TYR A 292 -11.75 -2.02 -6.93
N PHE A 293 -10.77 -2.77 -7.43
CA PHE A 293 -10.94 -4.17 -7.80
C PHE A 293 -11.35 -5.00 -6.59
N LEU A 294 -10.64 -4.90 -5.46
CA LEU A 294 -10.89 -5.73 -4.30
C LEU A 294 -12.27 -5.51 -3.71
N ARG A 295 -12.67 -4.26 -3.47
CA ARG A 295 -13.99 -3.97 -2.87
C ARG A 295 -15.15 -4.40 -3.77
N GLU A 296 -14.97 -4.40 -5.10
CA GLU A 296 -16.07 -4.68 -6.02
C GLU A 296 -16.10 -6.14 -6.52
N PHE A 297 -14.94 -6.76 -6.69
CA PHE A 297 -14.80 -8.08 -7.34
C PHE A 297 -14.30 -9.18 -6.41
N VAL A 298 -13.67 -8.85 -5.27
CA VAL A 298 -13.19 -9.86 -4.31
C VAL A 298 -14.04 -9.89 -3.04
N TRP A 299 -14.38 -8.73 -2.48
CA TRP A 299 -15.20 -8.61 -1.27
C TRP A 299 -16.52 -9.41 -1.29
N PRO A 300 -17.29 -9.46 -2.41
CA PRO A 300 -18.49 -10.28 -2.49
C PRO A 300 -18.27 -11.77 -2.18
N TYR A 301 -17.06 -12.30 -2.38
CA TYR A 301 -16.70 -13.66 -1.97
C TYR A 301 -16.07 -13.66 -0.57
N ALA A 302 -15.13 -12.73 -0.33
CA ALA A 302 -14.32 -12.72 0.88
C ALA A 302 -15.16 -12.67 2.15
N HIS A 303 -16.16 -11.79 2.23
CA HIS A 303 -16.98 -11.60 3.43
C HIS A 303 -17.75 -12.85 3.89
N GLN A 304 -17.85 -13.90 3.05
CA GLN A 304 -18.52 -15.15 3.38
C GLN A 304 -17.66 -16.08 4.27
N SER A 305 -16.33 -15.95 4.21
CA SER A 305 -15.37 -16.81 4.93
C SER A 305 -14.08 -16.02 5.24
N LEU A 306 -14.18 -15.08 6.18
CA LEU A 306 -13.14 -14.10 6.47
C LEU A 306 -12.71 -14.15 7.93
N LEU A 307 -11.40 -14.27 8.16
CA LEU A 307 -10.80 -13.86 9.43
C LEU A 307 -10.19 -12.46 9.29
N GLN A 308 -10.51 -11.57 10.21
CA GLN A 308 -9.94 -10.22 10.24
C GLN A 308 -9.17 -9.99 11.53
N HIS A 309 -8.02 -9.34 11.42
CA HIS A 309 -7.34 -8.73 12.55
C HIS A 309 -7.40 -7.22 12.42
N ASP A 310 -7.77 -6.53 13.50
CA ASP A 310 -8.02 -5.10 13.51
C ASP A 310 -7.63 -4.52 14.86
N SER A 311 -6.69 -3.58 14.87
CA SER A 311 -6.30 -2.86 16.09
C SER A 311 -7.00 -1.51 16.28
N VAL A 312 -7.84 -1.10 15.32
CA VAL A 312 -8.39 0.26 15.25
C VAL A 312 -9.91 0.28 15.28
N PHE A 313 -10.56 -0.48 14.40
CA PHE A 313 -12.00 -0.27 14.13
C PHE A 313 -12.90 -1.29 14.80
N GLY A 314 -12.47 -2.56 14.87
CA GLY A 314 -13.31 -3.67 15.35
C GLY A 314 -14.43 -4.02 14.36
N PHE A 315 -14.22 -3.74 13.07
CA PHE A 315 -15.27 -3.87 12.05
C PHE A 315 -15.58 -5.33 11.71
N MET A 316 -16.87 -5.72 11.76
CA MET A 316 -17.35 -7.10 11.55
C MET A 316 -16.66 -8.13 12.45
N ASP A 317 -16.70 -7.88 13.77
CA ASP A 317 -16.19 -8.79 14.81
C ASP A 317 -14.72 -9.20 14.61
N ALA A 318 -13.91 -8.27 14.10
CA ALA A 318 -12.48 -8.48 13.89
C ALA A 318 -11.76 -8.77 15.22
N ARG A 319 -10.74 -9.64 15.15
CA ARG A 319 -9.90 -9.99 16.31
C ARG A 319 -8.81 -8.94 16.52
N PRO A 320 -8.31 -8.76 17.76
CA PRO A 320 -7.04 -8.06 17.94
C PRO A 320 -5.90 -8.83 17.28
N PHE A 321 -4.78 -8.16 16.99
CA PHE A 321 -3.55 -8.86 16.60
C PHE A 321 -3.07 -9.77 17.75
N PRO A 322 -2.44 -10.93 17.44
CA PRO A 322 -1.97 -11.85 18.49
C PRO A 322 -0.83 -11.27 19.32
N SER A 323 0.06 -10.51 18.67
CA SER A 323 1.22 -9.87 19.30
C SER A 323 0.85 -8.61 20.08
N GLU A 324 1.65 -8.29 21.10
CA GLU A 324 1.54 -7.04 21.85
C GLU A 324 1.66 -5.80 20.96
N ALA A 325 1.25 -4.65 21.51
CA ALA A 325 1.28 -3.37 20.83
C ALA A 325 2.68 -3.02 20.31
N VAL A 326 2.76 -2.64 19.04
CA VAL A 326 3.96 -2.08 18.40
C VAL A 326 4.13 -0.61 18.76
N PRO A 327 5.34 -0.03 18.62
CA PRO A 327 5.54 1.41 18.77
C PRO A 327 4.52 2.22 17.97
N ALA A 328 4.12 3.39 18.48
CA ALA A 328 3.04 4.20 17.90
C ALA A 328 3.29 4.64 16.44
N ASP A 329 4.55 4.66 16.00
CA ASP A 329 4.99 4.97 14.64
C ASP A 329 5.09 3.74 13.73
N SER A 330 4.66 2.56 14.20
CA SER A 330 4.73 1.30 13.47
C SER A 330 3.36 0.63 13.39
N HIS A 331 3.06 0.06 12.23
CA HIS A 331 1.86 -0.75 11.98
C HIS A 331 2.13 -1.74 10.85
N VAL A 332 1.34 -2.81 10.77
CA VAL A 332 1.39 -3.71 9.60
C VAL A 332 0.96 -2.95 8.35
N GLY A 333 1.70 -3.10 7.25
CA GLY A 333 1.46 -2.36 6.00
C GLY A 333 2.07 -0.95 5.98
N TYR A 334 2.92 -0.63 6.96
CA TYR A 334 3.68 0.63 6.96
C TYR A 334 4.61 0.71 5.74
N SER A 335 4.54 1.82 5.01
CA SER A 335 5.44 2.16 3.90
C SER A 335 6.85 2.45 4.45
N GLU A 336 7.60 1.39 4.75
CA GLU A 336 8.94 1.45 5.33
C GLU A 336 9.90 2.21 4.41
N GLY A 337 9.70 2.17 3.09
CA GLY A 337 10.53 2.90 2.13
C GLY A 337 10.24 4.40 2.02
N SER A 338 9.25 4.93 2.74
CA SER A 338 8.81 6.33 2.63
C SER A 338 9.82 7.39 3.12
N PRO A 339 10.69 7.14 4.12
CA PRO A 339 11.70 8.12 4.53
C PRO A 339 12.60 8.51 3.36
N PHE A 340 13.12 9.73 3.42
CA PHE A 340 14.04 10.27 2.44
C PHE A 340 15.19 11.02 3.12
N PHE A 341 16.28 11.20 2.39
CA PHE A 341 17.39 12.06 2.76
C PHE A 341 17.60 13.14 1.71
N ASP A 342 18.28 14.22 2.10
CA ASP A 342 18.86 15.19 1.19
C ASP A 342 20.37 15.29 1.47
N VAL A 343 21.19 15.09 0.44
CA VAL A 343 22.64 15.28 0.52
C VAL A 343 23.02 16.42 -0.42
N LEU A 344 23.61 17.47 0.14
CA LEU A 344 24.16 18.58 -0.64
C LEU A 344 25.36 18.10 -1.48
N THR A 345 25.49 18.67 -2.67
CA THR A 345 26.59 18.36 -3.57
C THR A 345 26.99 19.59 -4.38
N ASP A 346 28.29 19.70 -4.67
CA ASP A 346 28.83 20.74 -5.54
C ASP A 346 28.69 20.41 -7.04
N LEU A 347 28.13 19.25 -7.37
CA LEU A 347 27.83 18.86 -8.74
C LEU A 347 26.73 19.75 -9.33
N GLY A 348 26.80 20.02 -10.64
CA GLY A 348 25.82 20.86 -11.31
C GLY A 348 24.43 20.23 -11.39
N ASP A 349 23.38 21.05 -11.37
CA ASP A 349 22.01 20.59 -11.58
C ASP A 349 21.84 19.82 -12.89
N GLY A 350 21.04 18.76 -12.85
CA GLY A 350 20.86 17.83 -13.96
C GLY A 350 21.98 16.80 -14.13
N THR A 351 23.03 16.83 -13.29
CA THR A 351 24.09 15.80 -13.33
C THR A 351 23.53 14.43 -12.90
N PRO A 352 23.66 13.39 -13.74
CA PRO A 352 23.37 12.02 -13.34
C PRO A 352 24.40 11.54 -12.31
N VAL A 353 23.89 11.00 -11.22
CA VAL A 353 24.71 10.48 -10.11
C VAL A 353 24.14 9.15 -9.66
N HIS A 354 24.93 8.43 -8.87
CA HIS A 354 24.40 7.42 -7.97
C HIS A 354 24.75 7.77 -6.54
N TRP A 355 23.86 7.40 -5.64
CA TRP A 355 24.15 7.38 -4.22
C TRP A 355 24.35 5.95 -3.75
N GLU A 356 25.27 5.76 -2.82
CA GLU A 356 25.58 4.49 -2.17
C GLU A 356 25.31 4.62 -0.67
N LEU A 357 24.66 3.61 -0.10
CA LEU A 357 24.55 3.43 1.34
C LEU A 357 25.62 2.43 1.78
N VAL A 358 26.48 2.84 2.70
CA VAL A 358 27.58 2.03 3.22
C VAL A 358 27.58 2.04 4.74
N ALA A 359 28.01 0.95 5.39
CA ALA A 359 28.16 0.95 6.85
C ALA A 359 29.50 1.57 7.26
N VAL A 360 29.49 2.25 8.42
CA VAL A 360 30.68 2.76 9.09
C VAL A 360 31.38 1.59 9.76
N SER A 361 32.49 1.13 9.18
CA SER A 361 33.37 0.11 9.76
C SER A 361 34.80 0.63 9.77
N ALA A 362 35.57 0.28 10.81
CA ALA A 362 36.99 0.60 10.92
C ALA A 362 37.84 -0.14 9.86
N GLU A 363 37.35 -1.29 9.38
CA GLU A 363 37.97 -2.06 8.30
C GLU A 363 36.89 -2.46 7.29
N ASN A 364 37.06 -2.05 6.03
CA ASN A 364 36.16 -2.26 4.89
C ASN A 364 34.69 -1.84 5.14
N ALA A 365 34.32 -0.62 4.77
CA ALA A 365 32.93 -0.15 4.79
C ALA A 365 32.05 -1.04 3.87
N PRO A 366 31.23 -1.95 4.41
CA PRO A 366 30.46 -2.87 3.58
C PRO A 366 29.38 -2.09 2.82
N PHE A 367 29.32 -2.35 1.52
CA PHE A 367 28.30 -1.84 0.62
C PHE A 367 26.93 -2.46 0.98
N ILE A 368 25.89 -1.61 1.07
CA ILE A 368 24.51 -2.07 1.34
C ILE A 368 23.70 -2.00 0.05
N CYS A 369 23.57 -0.81 -0.53
CA CYS A 369 22.82 -0.59 -1.76
C CYS A 369 23.28 0.66 -2.52
N ARG A 370 22.87 0.74 -3.80
CA ARG A 370 23.14 1.86 -4.71
C ARG A 370 21.90 2.12 -5.56
N TYR A 371 21.59 3.39 -5.77
CA TYR A 371 20.52 3.81 -6.68
C TYR A 371 20.90 5.04 -7.49
N PRO A 372 20.41 5.16 -8.74
CA PRO A 372 20.58 6.35 -9.55
C PRO A 372 19.77 7.52 -8.99
N ALA A 373 20.26 8.73 -9.20
CA ALA A 373 19.58 9.97 -8.90
C ALA A 373 20.06 11.09 -9.84
N ILE A 374 19.40 12.25 -9.75
CA ILE A 374 19.76 13.46 -10.50
C ILE A 374 19.91 14.60 -9.51
N VAL A 375 20.98 15.38 -9.66
CA VAL A 375 21.18 16.60 -8.85
C VAL A 375 20.10 17.63 -9.19
N THR A 376 19.37 18.11 -8.19
CA THR A 376 18.32 19.12 -8.35
C THR A 376 18.45 20.17 -7.25
N GLY A 377 18.66 21.44 -7.61
CA GLY A 377 18.85 22.51 -6.64
C GLY A 377 20.08 22.33 -5.76
N GLY A 378 21.18 21.78 -6.29
CA GLY A 378 22.42 21.52 -5.54
C GLY A 378 22.33 20.37 -4.53
N ALA A 379 21.30 19.52 -4.63
CA ALA A 379 21.10 18.39 -3.72
C ALA A 379 20.75 17.11 -4.47
N VAL A 380 21.03 15.98 -3.83
CA VAL A 380 20.56 14.65 -4.20
C VAL A 380 19.57 14.19 -3.14
N ARG A 381 18.34 13.91 -3.58
CA ARG A 381 17.30 13.30 -2.76
C ARG A 381 17.13 11.83 -3.11
N GLY A 382 17.02 10.98 -2.10
CA GLY A 382 16.73 9.56 -2.28
C GLY A 382 15.86 9.02 -1.15
N ASN A 383 15.06 8.00 -1.44
CA ASN A 383 14.31 7.26 -0.44
C ASN A 383 15.16 6.13 0.16
N LEU A 384 14.88 5.78 1.41
CA LEU A 384 15.49 4.62 2.05
C LEU A 384 14.55 4.00 3.09
N PRO A 385 14.64 2.68 3.31
CA PRO A 385 13.93 2.01 4.39
C PRO A 385 14.12 2.70 5.75
N ALA A 386 13.06 2.82 6.55
CA ALA A 386 13.07 3.45 7.86
C ALA A 386 14.13 2.83 8.80
N ARG A 387 14.36 1.51 8.70
CA ARG A 387 15.45 0.86 9.45
C ARG A 387 16.83 1.38 9.08
N TYR A 388 17.05 1.83 7.84
CA TYR A 388 18.31 2.44 7.42
C TYR A 388 18.38 3.92 7.80
N ALA A 389 17.26 4.65 7.70
CA ALA A 389 17.19 6.04 8.17
C ALA A 389 17.58 6.17 9.65
N ARG A 390 17.02 5.31 10.54
CA ARG A 390 17.39 5.27 11.96
C ARG A 390 18.87 4.97 12.19
N ARG A 391 19.50 4.17 11.32
CA ARG A 391 20.93 3.84 11.43
C ARG A 391 21.83 4.97 10.91
N LEU A 392 21.37 5.74 9.92
CA LEU A 392 22.03 6.98 9.50
C LEU A 392 22.02 8.02 10.61
N GLU A 393 20.87 8.21 11.29
CA GLU A 393 20.73 9.14 12.41
C GLU A 393 21.68 8.79 13.58
N ARG A 394 21.95 7.50 13.79
CA ARG A 394 22.92 7.00 14.78
C ARG A 394 24.38 7.03 14.32
N GLY A 395 24.65 7.46 13.09
CA GLY A 395 26.01 7.49 12.52
C GLY A 395 26.60 6.13 12.19
N GLU A 396 25.77 5.08 12.10
CA GLU A 396 26.22 3.71 11.74
C GLU A 396 26.34 3.52 10.23
N LEU A 397 25.64 4.34 9.45
CA LEU A 397 25.64 4.32 7.99
C LEU A 397 26.07 5.69 7.46
N ILE A 398 26.55 5.73 6.21
CA ILE A 398 26.85 6.97 5.49
C ILE A 398 26.31 6.85 4.06
N ILE A 399 25.84 7.97 3.53
CA ILE A 399 25.48 8.12 2.11
C ILE A 399 26.65 8.77 1.37
N ARG A 400 27.06 8.14 0.27
CA ARG A 400 28.08 8.70 -0.64
C ARG A 400 27.43 9.01 -1.98
N VAL A 401 27.58 10.23 -2.45
CA VAL A 401 27.15 10.63 -3.81
C VAL A 401 28.36 10.57 -4.73
N LYS A 402 28.19 9.93 -5.88
CA LYS A 402 29.22 9.79 -6.91
C LYS A 402 28.62 10.13 -8.27
N ALA A 403 29.35 10.91 -9.06
CA ALA A 403 29.00 11.13 -10.46
C ALA A 403 29.05 9.79 -11.20
N ASP A 404 28.06 9.54 -12.05
CA ASP A 404 28.18 8.43 -13.00
C ASP A 404 29.30 8.79 -13.98
N ALA A 405 30.35 7.96 -14.04
CA ALA A 405 31.33 8.10 -15.11
C ALA A 405 30.56 7.93 -16.43
N ARG A 406 30.70 8.88 -17.35
CA ARG A 406 30.24 8.66 -18.72
C ARG A 406 31.01 7.44 -19.23
N GLU A 407 30.28 6.35 -19.51
CA GLU A 407 30.83 5.17 -20.19
C GLU A 407 31.50 5.55 -21.51
#